data_AF-A0A354I6W2-F1
#
_entry.id   AF-A0A354I6W2-F1
#
_cell.length_a   1.000
_cell.length_b   1.000
_cell.length_c   1.000
_cell.angle_alpha   90.00
_cell.angle_beta   90.00
_cell.angle_gamma   90.00
#
_symmetry.space_group_name_H-M   'P 1'
#
loop_
_entity.id
_entity.type
_entity.pdbx_description
1 polymer ?
#
loop_
_entity_poly.entity_id
_entity_poly.type
_entity_poly.pdbx_seq_one_letter_code
_entity_poly.pdbx_strand_id
1 'polypeptide(L)'
;MAIAISYHKGEYGMMYPNIEAEQEKLRLGKFGIMAMEYLEQNHRGRYQMLKMMGRLNEVLQPVEEEANQLLEATVKAYLKKHQPKQKDSTMEMWKIREQAQRTAEETVMAEVINKYH
;
A
#
# COMPACT_ATOMS: atom_id res chain seq x y z
N MET A 1 4.28 27.80 -12.08
CA MET A 1 5.72 27.55 -12.35
C MET A 1 5.82 27.01 -13.76
N ALA A 2 6.59 27.65 -14.64
CA ALA A 2 6.79 27.18 -16.01
C ALA A 2 7.79 26.02 -15.99
N ILE A 3 7.38 24.85 -16.47
CA ILE A 3 8.27 23.70 -16.65
C ILE A 3 9.21 24.07 -17.81
N ALA A 4 10.48 24.36 -17.52
CA ALA A 4 11.49 24.62 -18.52
C ALA A 4 11.87 23.28 -19.19
N ILE A 5 11.28 23.00 -20.35
CA ILE A 5 11.60 21.81 -21.15
C ILE A 5 13.00 22.02 -21.74
N SER A 6 13.95 21.14 -21.40
CA SER A 6 15.29 21.15 -22.01
C SER A 6 15.27 20.39 -23.34
N TYR A 7 16.12 20.76 -24.30
CA TYR A 7 16.14 20.18 -25.65
C TYR A 7 17.55 19.67 -25.97
N HIS A 8 17.66 18.56 -26.70
CA HIS A 8 18.92 18.06 -27.25
C HIS A 8 18.84 17.96 -28.79
N LYS A 9 19.99 18.10 -29.45
CA LYS A 9 20.09 18.07 -30.91
C LYS A 9 20.11 16.62 -31.40
N GLY A 10 19.15 16.24 -32.23
CA GLY A 10 19.13 14.95 -32.91
C GLY A 10 19.57 15.05 -34.38
N GLU A 11 19.35 13.98 -35.14
CA GLU A 11 19.75 13.92 -36.54
C GLU A 11 19.04 14.98 -37.40
N TYR A 12 19.75 15.48 -38.42
CA TYR A 12 19.31 16.56 -39.32
C TYR A 12 19.03 17.92 -38.66
N GLY A 13 19.55 18.16 -37.45
CA GLY A 13 19.43 19.47 -36.79
C GLY A 13 18.10 19.73 -36.11
N MET A 14 17.26 18.70 -35.98
CA MET A 14 16.01 18.77 -35.21
C MET A 14 16.30 18.79 -33.70
N MET A 15 15.52 19.57 -32.95
CA MET A 15 15.61 19.65 -31.49
C MET A 15 14.56 18.75 -30.86
N TYR A 16 15.00 17.74 -30.12
CA TYR A 16 14.11 16.83 -29.38
C TYR A 16 13.98 17.30 -27.92
N PRO A 17 12.76 17.41 -27.37
CA PRO A 17 12.57 17.72 -25.96
C PRO A 17 13.03 16.54 -25.10
N ASN A 18 13.74 16.85 -24.02
CA ASN A 18 14.07 15.91 -22.96
C ASN A 18 12.82 15.73 -22.09
N ILE A 19 12.05 14.69 -22.43
CA ILE A 19 10.88 14.29 -21.64
C ILE A 19 11.38 13.29 -20.61
N GLU A 20 11.72 13.78 -19.43
CA GLU A 20 11.93 12.93 -18.26
C GLU A 20 10.60 12.79 -17.54
N ALA A 21 10.04 11.57 -17.52
CA ALA A 21 8.97 11.27 -16.60
C ALA A 21 9.60 11.03 -15.22
N GLU A 22 9.31 11.89 -14.24
CA GLU A 22 9.60 11.60 -12.85
C GLU A 22 8.80 10.35 -12.45
N GLN A 23 9.45 9.19 -12.51
CA GLN A 23 8.89 7.98 -11.92
C GLN A 23 9.05 8.12 -10.41
N GLU A 24 7.97 8.52 -9.73
CA GLU A 24 7.95 8.41 -8.28
C GLU A 24 8.23 6.96 -7.90
N LYS A 25 9.31 6.75 -7.13
CA LYS A 25 9.62 5.44 -6.59
C LYS A 25 8.45 5.01 -5.71
N LEU A 26 7.75 3.95 -6.10
CA LEU A 26 6.71 3.33 -5.29
C LEU A 26 7.27 2.95 -3.92
N ARG A 27 6.86 3.69 -2.89
CA ARG A 27 7.18 3.41 -1.48
C ARG A 27 5.94 2.83 -0.80
N LEU A 28 5.54 1.64 -1.23
CA LEU A 28 4.44 0.89 -0.63
C LEU A 28 5.00 -0.13 0.36
N GLY A 29 4.38 -0.24 1.53
CA GLY A 29 4.60 -1.34 2.46
C GLY A 29 3.75 -2.56 2.13
N LYS A 30 3.63 -3.48 3.09
CA LYS A 30 2.97 -4.78 2.89
C LYS A 30 1.55 -4.64 2.35
N PHE A 31 0.72 -3.81 2.98
CA PHE A 31 -0.68 -3.65 2.59
C PHE A 31 -0.86 -2.89 1.28
N GLY A 32 0.01 -1.92 0.99
CA GLY A 32 0.00 -1.22 -0.31
C GLY A 32 0.30 -2.17 -1.47
N ILE A 33 1.27 -3.09 -1.29
CA ILE A 33 1.58 -4.13 -2.27
C ILE A 33 0.40 -5.09 -2.46
N MET A 34 -0.23 -5.55 -1.38
CA MET A 34 -1.39 -6.43 -1.47
C MET A 34 -2.59 -5.75 -2.17
N ALA A 35 -2.84 -4.47 -1.87
CA ALA A 35 -3.87 -3.68 -2.55
C ALA A 35 -3.57 -3.50 -4.04
N MET A 36 -2.29 -3.30 -4.39
CA MET A 36 -1.84 -3.23 -5.78
C MET A 36 -2.10 -4.56 -6.53
N GLU A 37 -1.71 -5.69 -5.94
CA GLU A 37 -1.91 -7.02 -6.52
C GLU A 37 -3.40 -7.32 -6.70
N TYR A 38 -4.23 -6.97 -5.70
CA TYR A 38 -5.68 -7.10 -5.78
C TYR A 38 -6.25 -6.27 -6.94
N LEU A 39 -5.82 -5.02 -7.08
CA LEU A 39 -6.27 -4.13 -8.14
C LEU A 39 -5.83 -4.62 -9.52
N GLU A 40 -4.62 -5.16 -9.65
CA GLU A 40 -4.11 -5.72 -10.91
C GLU A 40 -4.91 -6.96 -11.34
N GLN A 41 -5.25 -7.84 -10.40
CA GLN A 41 -5.98 -9.09 -10.68
C GLN A 41 -7.47 -8.85 -10.96
N ASN A 42 -8.14 -8.03 -10.16
CA ASN A 42 -9.60 -7.84 -10.25
C ASN A 42 -10.01 -6.67 -11.14
N HIS A 43 -9.18 -5.61 -11.22
CA HIS A 43 -9.50 -4.35 -11.89
C HIS A 43 -8.37 -3.87 -12.81
N ARG A 44 -7.86 -4.76 -13.67
CA ARG A 44 -6.74 -4.51 -14.57
C ARG A 44 -6.83 -3.20 -15.36
N GLY A 45 -8.01 -2.82 -15.85
CA GLY A 45 -8.20 -1.58 -16.59
C GLY A 45 -7.90 -0.33 -15.76
N ARG A 46 -8.36 -0.30 -14.51
CA ARG A 46 -8.08 0.80 -13.58
C ARG A 46 -6.61 0.82 -13.16
N TYR A 47 -6.04 -0.34 -12.87
CA TYR A 47 -4.61 -0.45 -12.58
C TYR A 47 -3.75 0.13 -13.71
N GLN A 48 -4.05 -0.25 -14.96
CA GLN A 48 -3.36 0.29 -16.15
C GLN A 48 -3.54 1.80 -16.27
N MET A 49 -4.76 2.32 -16.10
CA MET A 49 -5.03 3.76 -16.12
C MET A 49 -4.20 4.51 -15.07
N LEU A 50 -4.20 4.06 -13.82
CA LEU A 50 -3.45 4.68 -12.73
C LEU A 50 -1.94 4.61 -12.96
N LYS A 51 -1.45 3.48 -13.48
CA LYS A 51 -0.04 3.28 -13.82
C LYS A 51 0.41 4.21 -14.95
N MET A 52 -0.41 4.34 -16.00
CA MET A 52 -0.12 5.23 -17.13
C MET A 52 -0.13 6.70 -16.71
N MET A 53 -0.99 7.07 -15.76
CA MET A 53 -1.03 8.43 -15.21
C MET A 53 0.06 8.69 -14.15
N GLY A 54 0.79 7.67 -13.71
CA GLY A 54 1.75 7.79 -12.62
C GLY A 54 1.12 8.01 -11.23
N ARG A 55 -0.20 7.85 -11.09
CA ARG A 55 -0.97 8.17 -9.87
C ARG A 55 -1.20 6.96 -8.96
N LEU A 56 -0.43 5.90 -9.16
CA LEU A 56 -0.59 4.66 -8.41
C LEU A 56 -0.27 4.87 -6.91
N ASN A 57 0.78 5.64 -6.61
CA ASN A 57 1.19 5.98 -5.25
C ASN A 57 0.14 6.80 -4.52
N GLU A 58 -0.34 7.89 -5.14
CA GLU A 58 -1.36 8.78 -4.58
C GLU A 58 -2.60 8.02 -4.10
N VAL A 59 -2.90 6.94 -4.79
CA VAL A 59 -4.10 6.14 -4.58
C VAL A 59 -3.88 4.99 -3.59
N LEU A 60 -2.71 4.34 -3.64
CA LEU A 60 -2.43 3.19 -2.78
C LEU A 60 -1.88 3.57 -1.39
N GLN A 61 -1.21 4.72 -1.28
CA GLN A 61 -0.72 5.22 0.00
C GLN A 61 -1.84 5.43 1.05
N PRO A 62 -2.98 6.09 0.74
CA PRO A 62 -4.06 6.23 1.72
C PRO A 62 -4.71 4.89 2.08
N VAL A 63 -4.80 3.96 1.13
CA VAL A 63 -5.30 2.59 1.37
C VAL A 63 -4.38 1.85 2.35
N GLU A 64 -3.07 2.02 2.22
CA GLU A 64 -2.10 1.46 3.15
C GLU A 64 -2.20 2.10 4.55
N GLU A 65 -2.36 3.41 4.62
CA GLU A 65 -2.54 4.12 5.90
C GLU A 65 -3.81 3.64 6.63
N GLU A 66 -4.93 3.50 5.90
CA GLU A 66 -6.18 2.94 6.44
C GLU A 66 -6.00 1.50 6.93
N ALA A 67 -5.36 0.65 6.13
CA ALA A 67 -5.05 -0.74 6.49
C ALA A 67 -4.22 -0.83 7.77
N ASN A 68 -3.19 0.01 7.91
CA ASN A 68 -2.35 0.05 9.11
C ASN A 68 -3.13 0.52 10.35
N GLN A 69 -3.99 1.53 10.20
CA GLN A 69 -4.84 2.01 11.30
C GLN A 69 -5.82 0.92 11.77
N LEU A 70 -6.45 0.21 10.83
CA LEU A 70 -7.37 -0.88 11.13
C LEU A 70 -6.65 -2.06 11.80
N LEU A 71 -5.44 -2.40 11.34
CA LEU A 71 -4.60 -3.41 11.97
C LEU A 71 -4.36 -3.07 13.44
N GLU A 72 -3.87 -1.87 13.72
CA GLU A 72 -3.58 -1.44 15.08
C GLU A 72 -4.82 -1.45 15.97
N ALA A 73 -5.96 -0.96 15.46
CA ALA A 73 -7.22 -0.94 16.18
C ALA A 73 -7.67 -2.37 16.53
N THR A 74 -7.58 -3.29 15.59
CA THR A 74 -7.98 -4.69 15.76
C THR A 74 -7.07 -5.42 16.75
N VAL A 75 -5.76 -5.24 16.65
CA VAL A 75 -4.79 -5.80 17.60
C VAL A 75 -5.05 -5.25 19.01
N LYS A 76 -5.22 -3.94 19.17
CA LYS A 76 -5.53 -3.31 20.47
C LYS A 76 -6.84 -3.84 21.05
N ALA A 77 -7.87 -4.02 20.22
CA ALA A 77 -9.15 -4.58 20.66
C ALA A 77 -9.01 -6.05 21.09
N TYR A 78 -8.25 -6.86 20.36
CA TYR A 78 -8.00 -8.27 20.68
C TYR A 78 -7.24 -8.40 22.00
N LEU A 79 -6.16 -7.64 22.19
CA LEU A 79 -5.35 -7.67 23.42
C LEU A 79 -6.14 -7.22 24.66
N LYS A 80 -7.10 -6.29 24.50
CA LYS A 80 -7.99 -5.90 25.61
C LYS A 80 -8.93 -7.03 26.02
N LYS A 81 -9.44 -7.79 25.05
CA LYS A 81 -10.36 -8.92 25.28
C LYS A 81 -9.64 -10.16 25.81
N HIS A 82 -8.42 -10.42 25.33
CA HIS A 82 -7.66 -11.62 25.64
C HIS A 82 -6.45 -11.29 26.51
N GLN A 83 -6.65 -11.32 27.82
CA GLN A 83 -5.57 -11.21 28.79
C GLN A 83 -5.03 -12.60 29.15
N PRO A 84 -3.69 -12.75 29.30
CA PRO A 84 -3.10 -14.02 29.73
C PRO A 84 -3.54 -14.37 31.15
N LYS A 85 -3.70 -15.67 31.41
CA LYS A 85 -4.07 -16.16 32.75
C LYS A 85 -2.92 -16.01 33.73
N GLN A 86 -1.68 -16.23 33.25
CA GLN A 86 -0.46 -15.95 33.99
C GLN A 86 0.30 -14.81 33.30
N LYS A 87 0.47 -13.69 34.00
CA LYS A 87 1.13 -12.50 33.45
C LYS A 87 2.61 -12.74 33.12
N ASP A 88 3.25 -13.70 33.79
CA ASP A 88 4.67 -13.99 33.66
C ASP A 88 4.98 -15.04 32.58
N SER A 89 3.95 -15.64 31.96
CA SER A 89 4.15 -16.65 30.91
C SER A 89 4.44 -15.97 29.56
N THR A 90 5.71 -15.94 29.17
CA THR A 90 6.16 -15.44 27.87
C THR A 90 5.48 -16.16 26.70
N MET A 91 5.28 -17.48 26.83
CA MET A 91 4.68 -18.29 25.76
C MET A 91 3.19 -17.99 25.56
N GLU A 92 2.43 -17.77 26.63
CA GLU A 92 1.00 -17.42 26.52
C GLU A 92 0.83 -16.02 25.90
N MET A 93 1.63 -15.05 26.32
CA MET A 93 1.62 -13.72 25.72
C MET A 93 1.98 -13.75 24.24
N TRP A 94 2.98 -14.55 23.85
CA TRP A 94 3.37 -14.69 22.45
C TRP A 94 2.23 -15.25 21.59
N LYS A 95 1.58 -16.33 22.04
CA LYS A 95 0.43 -16.94 21.34
C LYS A 95 -0.72 -15.95 21.15
N ILE A 96 -1.05 -15.18 22.19
CA ILE A 96 -2.13 -14.18 22.12
C ILE A 96 -1.78 -13.09 21.09
N ARG A 97 -0.53 -12.60 21.09
CA ARG A 97 -0.08 -11.59 20.12
C ARG A 97 -0.08 -12.13 18.69
N GLU A 98 0.36 -13.36 18.50
CA GLU A 98 0.35 -14.02 17.20
C GLU A 98 -1.09 -14.16 16.66
N GLN A 99 -2.03 -14.61 17.50
CA GLN A 99 -3.45 -14.70 17.13
C GLN A 99 -4.06 -13.33 16.84
N ALA A 100 -3.73 -12.32 17.65
CA ALA A 100 -4.17 -10.94 17.41
C ALA A 100 -3.69 -10.44 16.04
N GLN A 101 -2.42 -10.69 15.72
CA GLN A 101 -1.82 -10.29 14.45
C GLN A 101 -2.51 -10.97 13.26
N ARG A 102 -2.70 -12.29 13.32
CA ARG A 102 -3.39 -13.03 12.25
C ARG A 102 -4.82 -12.54 12.03
N THR A 103 -5.58 -12.39 13.12
CA THR A 103 -6.97 -11.90 13.05
C THR A 103 -7.04 -10.50 12.46
N ALA A 104 -6.10 -9.63 12.85
CA ALA A 104 -6.03 -8.28 12.32
C ALA A 104 -5.68 -8.26 10.83
N GLU A 105 -4.73 -9.08 10.39
CA GLU A 105 -4.37 -9.20 8.98
C GLU A 105 -5.53 -9.71 8.12
N GLU A 106 -6.27 -10.71 8.60
CA GLU A 106 -7.48 -11.22 7.92
C GLU A 106 -8.56 -10.13 7.80
N THR A 107 -8.78 -9.37 8.87
CA THR A 107 -9.76 -8.27 8.89
C THR A 107 -9.38 -7.18 7.88
N VAL A 108 -8.11 -6.77 7.86
CA VAL A 108 -7.59 -5.78 6.91
C VAL A 108 -7.75 -6.25 5.47
N MET A 109 -7.44 -7.52 5.18
CA MET A 109 -7.61 -8.09 3.85
C MET A 109 -9.08 -8.02 3.39
N ALA A 110 -10.01 -8.41 4.27
CA ALA A 110 -11.43 -8.46 3.94
C ALA A 110 -12.11 -7.09 3.84
N GLU A 111 -11.73 -6.15 4.71
CA GLU A 111 -12.43 -4.86 4.83
C GLU A 111 -11.85 -3.77 3.94
N VAL A 112 -10.52 -3.76 3.75
CA VAL A 112 -9.83 -2.69 3.01
C VAL A 112 -9.42 -3.18 1.62
N ILE A 113 -8.61 -4.25 1.56
CA ILE A 113 -7.98 -4.68 0.30
C ILE A 113 -9.02 -5.26 -0.67
N ASN A 114 -9.83 -6.22 -0.21
CA ASN A 114 -10.78 -6.94 -1.07
C ASN A 114 -12.00 -6.14 -1.52
N LYS A 115 -12.17 -4.91 -1.03
CA LYS A 115 -13.25 -3.99 -1.46
C LYS A 115 -12.72 -2.91 -2.41
N TYR A 116 -11.41 -2.86 -2.61
CA TYR A 116 -10.75 -1.81 -3.34
C TYR A 116 -10.90 -2.01 -4.87
N HIS A 117 -11.69 -1.13 -5.49
CA HIS A 117 -12.02 -1.15 -6.91
C HIS A 117 -11.74 0.20 -7.54
#